data_AF-A0A560BSM5-F1
#
_entry.id   AF-A0A560BSM5-F1
#
_cell.length_a   1.000
_cell.length_b   1.000
_cell.length_c   1.000
_cell.angle_alpha   90.00
_cell.angle_beta   90.00
_cell.angle_gamma   90.00
#
_symmetry.space_group_name_H-M   'P 1'
#
loop_
_entity.id
_entity.type
_entity.pdbx_description
1 polymer ?
#
loop_
_entity_poly.entity_id
_entity_poly.type
_entity_poly.pdbx_seq_one_letter_code
_entity_poly.pdbx_strand_id
1 'polypeptide(L)'
;MARNPYWSDNLATQVRRLEAWQHPDAHVSFAKSSSTFYENDGGARGSFTSTETLDFVTVNLSTNAEYTFVGVGTYQVSINLYDSGGYLLLTVDGDDIGYRDPYRADSIVQFRPDAPGTYYLSISNSYTAGSGDWGLGVAEDIGGDEKNSGPAAPSVSVTMKRTVGGVTEDVRVAAYDGPVPGLQWTFLGDARNEVLGGSDGNDFINLLGGDDAATGGAGDDVLDGGSGSNWLVGGAGKDTFFVDGRGGVTTWSTVTDLERGELSTLWGYKEGVSKLSWEEIGGASGYNGATVHCDIDGNGTIDASMTFSGKTVGAMTFSTGTTADANSYVAFFQA
;
A
#
# COMPACT_ATOMS: atom_id res chain seq x y z
N MET A 1 -7.71 7.98 -18.44
CA MET A 1 -6.38 8.61 -18.41
C MET A 1 -6.14 9.38 -19.70
N ALA A 2 -5.76 10.65 -19.61
CA ALA A 2 -5.48 11.50 -20.77
C ALA A 2 -3.98 11.44 -21.10
N ARG A 3 -3.65 11.26 -22.39
CA ARG A 3 -2.27 11.34 -22.91
C ARG A 3 -1.89 12.82 -23.05
N ASN A 4 -0.69 13.22 -22.65
CA ASN A 4 -0.28 14.63 -22.75
C ASN A 4 -0.31 15.08 -24.24
N PRO A 5 -1.01 16.18 -24.58
CA PRO A 5 -1.14 16.65 -25.96
C PRO A 5 0.16 17.23 -26.56
N TYR A 6 1.19 17.46 -25.75
CA TYR A 6 2.51 17.95 -26.17
C TYR A 6 3.52 16.83 -26.44
N TRP A 7 3.17 15.54 -26.25
CA TRP A 7 4.05 14.44 -26.72
C TRP A 7 3.98 14.29 -28.24
N SER A 8 5.08 14.65 -28.89
CA SER A 8 5.48 13.99 -30.13
C SER A 8 6.28 12.72 -29.80
N ASP A 9 6.26 11.72 -30.69
CA ASP A 9 6.76 10.35 -30.50
C ASP A 9 8.27 10.17 -30.18
N ASN A 10 8.99 11.19 -29.72
CA ASN A 10 10.41 11.06 -29.38
C ASN A 10 10.92 12.09 -28.34
N LEU A 11 10.53 11.93 -27.07
CA LEU A 11 11.05 12.71 -25.93
C LEU A 11 12.59 12.63 -25.80
N ALA A 12 13.21 11.52 -26.22
CA ALA A 12 14.67 11.37 -26.24
C ALA A 12 15.39 12.44 -27.08
N THR A 13 14.69 13.11 -28.00
CA THR A 13 15.22 14.19 -28.83
C THR A 13 14.93 15.61 -28.31
N GLN A 14 14.02 15.76 -27.34
CA GLN A 14 13.71 17.03 -26.68
C GLN A 14 14.51 17.25 -25.39
N VAL A 15 15.10 16.19 -24.83
CA VAL A 15 16.03 16.27 -23.69
C VAL A 15 17.37 16.86 -24.15
N ARG A 16 17.61 18.15 -23.86
CA ARG A 16 18.95 18.74 -23.99
C ARG A 16 19.77 18.39 -22.75
N ARG A 17 20.73 17.48 -22.90
CA ARG A 17 21.68 17.05 -21.84
C ARG A 17 22.37 18.25 -21.17
N LEU A 18 22.37 18.31 -19.83
CA LEU A 18 23.60 18.25 -19.01
C LEU A 18 23.31 18.26 -17.50
N GLU A 19 24.24 17.63 -16.75
CA GLU A 19 24.46 17.63 -15.30
C GLU A 19 23.53 16.69 -14.48
N ALA A 20 24.10 15.53 -14.11
CA ALA A 20 23.44 14.46 -13.38
C ALA A 20 23.65 14.64 -11.87
N TRP A 21 22.56 14.61 -11.11
CA TRP A 21 22.62 14.32 -9.68
C TRP A 21 22.71 12.80 -9.49
N GLN A 22 23.68 12.35 -8.70
CA GLN A 22 23.86 10.94 -8.36
C GLN A 22 23.54 10.74 -6.88
N HIS A 23 22.44 10.03 -6.61
CA HIS A 23 22.12 9.46 -5.31
C HIS A 23 22.12 7.93 -5.42
N PRO A 24 22.46 7.18 -4.36
CA PRO A 24 22.49 5.71 -4.41
C PRO A 24 21.19 5.06 -4.91
N ASP A 25 20.04 5.66 -4.62
CA ASP A 25 18.70 5.10 -4.93
C ASP A 25 17.89 5.92 -5.95
N ALA A 26 18.45 7.01 -6.48
CA ALA A 26 17.78 7.84 -7.47
C ALA A 26 18.77 8.58 -8.37
N HIS A 27 18.44 8.66 -9.65
CA HIS A 27 19.18 9.47 -10.61
C HIS A 27 18.26 10.50 -11.23
N VAL A 28 18.51 11.77 -10.93
CA VAL A 28 17.77 12.90 -11.48
C VAL A 28 18.64 13.57 -12.54
N SER A 29 18.10 13.67 -13.75
CA SER A 29 18.77 14.35 -14.87
C SER A 29 17.96 15.56 -15.27
N PHE A 30 18.60 16.73 -15.20
CA PHE A 30 17.97 18.01 -15.51
C PHE A 30 18.24 18.42 -16.96
N ALA A 31 17.33 19.23 -17.52
CA ALA A 31 17.58 19.99 -18.74
C ALA A 31 17.96 21.42 -18.34
N LYS A 32 19.07 21.95 -18.86
CA LYS A 32 19.55 23.29 -18.52
C LYS A 32 18.87 24.33 -19.43
N SER A 33 18.07 25.22 -18.85
CA SER A 33 17.98 26.61 -19.31
C SER A 33 18.60 27.50 -18.23
N SER A 34 19.13 28.64 -18.61
CA SER A 34 20.15 29.41 -17.88
C SER A 34 19.81 29.72 -16.40
N SER A 35 20.53 29.12 -15.44
CA SER A 35 20.45 29.51 -14.03
C SER A 35 21.70 29.13 -13.21
N THR A 36 21.91 29.89 -12.14
CA THR A 36 23.01 29.80 -11.15
C THR A 36 22.60 28.97 -9.93
N PHE A 37 23.54 28.20 -9.38
CA PHE A 37 23.35 27.32 -8.23
C PHE A 37 23.59 28.05 -6.88
N TYR A 38 22.74 27.80 -5.89
CA TYR A 38 23.05 28.06 -4.48
C TYR A 38 22.83 26.77 -3.67
N GLU A 39 23.88 26.31 -3.01
CA GLU A 39 23.79 25.35 -1.89
C GLU A 39 23.46 26.16 -0.64
N ASN A 40 22.36 25.84 0.03
CA ASN A 40 22.08 26.38 1.37
C ASN A 40 22.16 25.22 2.36
N ASP A 41 23.10 25.34 3.30
CA ASP A 41 23.40 24.35 4.33
C ASP A 41 22.15 24.04 5.17
N GLY A 42 21.73 22.77 5.17
CA GLY A 42 20.66 22.31 6.07
C GLY A 42 19.94 21.00 5.72
N GLY A 43 20.15 20.40 4.54
CA GLY A 43 19.60 19.06 4.23
C GLY A 43 19.00 18.90 2.82
N ALA A 44 18.75 19.98 2.09
CA ALA A 44 18.32 19.92 0.70
C ALA A 44 19.52 19.65 -0.23
N ARG A 45 19.52 18.53 -0.97
CA ARG A 45 20.63 18.14 -1.86
C ARG A 45 20.45 18.52 -3.33
N GLY A 46 19.76 19.62 -3.62
CA GLY A 46 19.72 20.27 -4.95
C GLY A 46 18.53 21.21 -5.13
N SER A 47 18.74 22.35 -5.79
CA SER A 47 17.67 23.27 -6.23
C SER A 47 17.87 23.68 -7.69
N PHE A 48 16.78 23.72 -8.46
CA PHE A 48 16.79 24.16 -9.86
C PHE A 48 15.85 25.36 -10.06
N THR A 49 16.36 26.38 -10.76
CA THR A 49 15.64 27.60 -11.12
C THR A 49 15.54 27.71 -12.64
N SER A 50 14.38 28.01 -13.20
CA SER A 50 14.27 28.42 -14.60
C SER A 50 13.28 29.57 -14.73
N THR A 51 13.14 30.11 -15.93
CA THR A 51 12.23 31.22 -16.25
C THR A 51 11.18 30.83 -17.28
N GLU A 52 11.15 29.55 -17.70
CA GLU A 52 10.22 29.04 -18.71
C GLU A 52 8.91 28.55 -18.08
N THR A 53 7.83 28.56 -18.88
CA THR A 53 6.47 28.24 -18.43
C THR A 53 6.23 26.75 -18.25
N LEU A 54 7.07 25.89 -18.86
CA LEU A 54 6.94 24.44 -18.82
C LEU A 54 8.33 23.80 -18.94
N ASP A 55 8.77 23.13 -17.88
CA ASP A 55 10.02 22.36 -17.89
C ASP A 55 9.76 20.88 -17.61
N PHE A 56 10.59 20.02 -18.20
CA PHE A 56 10.53 18.56 -18.03
C PHE A 56 11.80 18.05 -17.34
N VAL A 57 11.61 17.30 -16.26
CA VAL A 57 12.68 16.64 -15.52
C VAL A 57 12.50 15.14 -15.63
N THR A 58 13.60 14.45 -15.94
CA THR A 58 13.63 12.98 -15.92
C THR A 58 14.10 12.54 -14.55
N VAL A 59 13.28 11.73 -13.88
CA VAL A 59 13.62 11.16 -12.57
C VAL A 59 13.61 9.63 -12.69
N ASN A 60 14.73 8.99 -12.34
CA ASN A 60 14.77 7.54 -12.21
C ASN A 60 14.51 7.21 -10.75
N LEU A 61 13.38 6.54 -10.52
CA LEU A 61 12.89 6.25 -9.19
C LEU A 61 12.94 4.74 -8.95
N SER A 62 13.33 4.35 -7.75
CA SER A 62 13.24 2.98 -7.27
C SER A 62 11.85 2.70 -6.71
N THR A 63 11.41 1.44 -6.79
CA THR A 63 10.20 0.99 -6.08
C THR A 63 10.33 1.22 -4.58
N ASN A 64 9.19 1.49 -3.93
CA ASN A 64 9.05 1.54 -2.47
C ASN A 64 9.84 2.66 -1.76
N ALA A 65 10.40 3.62 -2.50
CA ALA A 65 10.91 4.87 -1.95
C ALA A 65 9.86 5.96 -2.09
N GLU A 66 9.68 6.75 -1.03
CA GLU A 66 8.81 7.94 -1.06
C GLU A 66 9.61 9.15 -1.52
N TYR A 67 9.12 9.80 -2.57
CA TYR A 67 9.73 10.98 -3.12
C TYR A 67 8.81 12.17 -2.91
N THR A 68 9.34 13.22 -2.28
CA THR A 68 8.67 14.51 -2.18
C THR A 68 9.28 15.47 -3.20
N PHE A 69 8.45 15.97 -4.10
CA PHE A 69 8.80 17.02 -5.05
C PHE A 69 8.13 18.31 -4.62
N VAL A 70 8.92 19.35 -4.41
CA VAL A 70 8.40 20.68 -4.07
C VAL A 70 8.68 21.61 -5.23
N GLY A 71 7.63 22.22 -5.77
CA GLY A 71 7.71 23.31 -6.73
C GLY A 71 7.35 24.61 -6.04
N VAL A 72 8.28 25.56 -6.01
CA VAL A 72 8.10 26.88 -5.38
C VAL A 72 8.10 27.94 -6.47
N GLY A 73 7.10 28.83 -6.51
CA GLY A 73 7.08 29.93 -7.48
C GLY A 73 6.31 31.14 -6.99
N THR A 74 6.48 32.30 -7.63
CA THR A 74 5.72 33.53 -7.30
C THR A 74 4.27 33.54 -7.81
N TYR A 75 3.87 32.53 -8.59
CA TYR A 75 2.55 32.40 -9.22
C TYR A 75 2.15 30.92 -9.24
N GLN A 76 0.88 30.60 -9.49
CA GLN A 76 0.35 29.23 -9.48
C GLN A 76 1.26 28.27 -10.24
N VAL A 77 1.92 27.41 -9.48
CA VAL A 77 2.70 26.29 -9.98
C VAL A 77 1.77 25.08 -10.08
N SER A 78 2.04 24.21 -11.05
CA SER A 78 1.46 22.88 -11.09
C SER A 78 2.55 21.87 -11.39
N ILE A 79 2.50 20.73 -10.73
CA ILE A 79 3.40 19.61 -10.92
C ILE A 79 2.58 18.46 -11.48
N ASN A 80 3.03 17.91 -12.59
CA ASN A 80 2.43 16.75 -13.23
C ASN A 80 3.47 15.63 -13.31
N LEU A 81 3.09 14.42 -12.92
CA LEU A 81 3.92 13.24 -13.00
C LEU A 81 3.40 12.28 -14.06
N TYR A 82 4.31 11.74 -14.87
CA TYR A 82 4.01 10.86 -15.98
C TYR A 82 4.88 9.59 -15.94
N ASP A 83 4.32 8.46 -16.38
CA ASP A 83 5.07 7.22 -16.56
C ASP A 83 5.98 7.24 -17.80
N SER A 84 6.70 6.14 -18.07
CA SER A 84 7.61 6.03 -19.23
C SER A 84 6.90 5.98 -20.59
N GLY A 85 5.63 5.53 -20.63
CA GLY A 85 4.74 5.65 -21.79
C GLY A 85 4.12 7.04 -21.91
N GLY A 86 4.39 7.86 -20.90
CA GLY A 86 3.96 9.20 -20.64
C GLY A 86 2.64 9.30 -19.88
N TYR A 87 1.86 8.25 -19.62
CA TYR A 87 0.52 8.46 -19.05
C TYR A 87 0.56 9.25 -17.73
N LEU A 88 -0.36 10.22 -17.60
CA LEU A 88 -0.46 11.06 -16.42
C LEU A 88 -0.84 10.21 -15.22
N LEU A 89 0.03 10.22 -14.21
CA LEU A 89 -0.14 9.51 -12.95
C LEU A 89 -0.74 10.42 -11.88
N LEU A 90 -0.28 11.66 -11.80
CA LEU A 90 -0.67 12.60 -10.75
C LEU A 90 -0.51 14.04 -11.23
N THR A 91 -1.45 14.90 -10.84
CA THR A 91 -1.37 16.36 -10.96
C THR A 91 -1.61 16.96 -9.60
N VAL A 92 -0.75 17.91 -9.20
CA VAL A 92 -0.98 18.79 -8.05
C VAL A 92 -0.81 20.21 -8.54
N ASP A 93 -1.81 21.06 -8.31
CA ASP A 93 -1.70 22.49 -8.57
C ASP A 93 -1.55 23.31 -7.29
N GLY A 94 -1.23 24.59 -7.44
CA GLY A 94 -1.07 25.52 -6.31
C GLY A 94 -2.37 25.85 -5.58
N ASP A 95 -3.54 25.44 -6.09
CA ASP A 95 -4.82 25.59 -5.39
C ASP A 95 -5.10 24.36 -4.49
N ASP A 96 -4.51 23.20 -4.78
CA ASP A 96 -4.64 21.95 -4.03
C ASP A 96 -3.93 21.96 -2.65
N ILE A 97 -3.04 22.93 -2.38
CA ILE A 97 -2.28 23.00 -1.11
C ILE A 97 -2.95 23.82 0.01
N GLY A 98 -4.18 24.30 -0.19
CA GLY A 98 -5.03 24.88 0.86
C GLY A 98 -4.57 26.21 1.48
N TYR A 99 -3.37 26.73 1.16
CA TYR A 99 -2.90 28.04 1.58
C TYR A 99 -2.25 28.81 0.43
N ARG A 100 -2.91 29.91 0.04
CA ARG A 100 -2.40 30.87 -0.96
C ARG A 100 -1.55 31.90 -0.23
N ASP A 101 -0.22 31.78 -0.23
CA ASP A 101 0.62 32.95 0.02
C ASP A 101 0.44 33.89 -1.20
N PRO A 102 -0.06 35.13 -1.02
CA PRO A 102 -0.27 36.05 -2.13
C PRO A 102 1.02 36.45 -2.87
N TYR A 103 2.19 36.10 -2.34
CA TYR A 103 3.50 36.35 -2.92
C TYR A 103 4.24 35.09 -3.40
N ARG A 104 3.79 33.88 -3.02
CA ARG A 104 4.37 32.58 -3.43
C ARG A 104 3.29 31.50 -3.52
N ALA A 105 3.22 30.79 -4.63
CA ALA A 105 2.42 29.57 -4.76
C ALA A 105 3.36 28.37 -4.81
N ASP A 106 3.07 27.39 -3.95
CA ASP A 106 3.84 26.16 -3.87
C ASP A 106 2.99 24.98 -4.36
N SER A 107 3.64 23.91 -4.76
CA SER A 107 2.99 22.62 -5.04
C SER A 107 3.88 21.53 -4.49
N ILE A 108 3.28 20.56 -3.80
CA ILE A 108 4.00 19.44 -3.20
C ILE A 108 3.41 18.16 -3.77
N VAL A 109 4.25 17.35 -4.41
CA VAL A 109 3.89 16.01 -4.87
C VAL A 109 4.64 15.00 -4.03
N GLN A 110 3.90 14.13 -3.36
CA GLN A 110 4.45 12.92 -2.75
C GLN A 110 4.12 11.74 -3.66
N PHE A 111 5.14 10.97 -4.04
CA PHE A 111 4.98 9.86 -4.97
C PHE A 111 5.80 8.66 -4.54
N ARG A 112 5.18 7.47 -4.57
CA ARG A 112 5.82 6.17 -4.39
C ARG A 112 5.63 5.36 -5.69
N PRO A 113 6.70 5.02 -6.41
CA PRO A 113 6.59 4.28 -7.66
C PRO A 113 6.21 2.81 -7.44
N ASP A 114 5.20 2.34 -8.16
CA ASP A 114 4.77 0.93 -8.16
C ASP A 114 5.76 0.00 -8.91
N ALA A 115 6.62 0.57 -9.75
CA ALA A 115 7.65 -0.14 -10.50
C ALA A 115 8.91 0.74 -10.61
N PRO A 116 10.12 0.18 -10.71
CA PRO A 116 11.31 0.98 -10.85
C PRO A 116 11.37 1.45 -12.30
N GLY A 117 11.74 2.70 -12.53
CA GLY A 117 11.74 3.19 -13.91
C GLY A 117 12.01 4.67 -14.05
N THR A 118 12.02 5.07 -15.32
CA THR A 118 12.13 6.47 -15.70
C THR A 118 10.74 7.09 -15.69
N TYR A 119 10.57 8.10 -14.84
CA TYR A 119 9.38 8.94 -14.77
C TYR A 119 9.70 10.34 -15.28
N TYR A 120 8.65 11.03 -15.73
CA TYR A 120 8.78 12.40 -16.21
C TYR A 120 7.95 13.33 -15.33
N LEU A 121 8.63 14.32 -14.77
CA LEU A 121 8.00 15.42 -14.06
C LEU A 121 7.85 16.58 -15.02
N SER A 122 6.67 17.18 -15.06
CA SER A 122 6.45 18.46 -15.73
C SER A 122 6.01 19.49 -14.70
N ILE A 123 6.66 20.64 -14.72
CA ILE A 123 6.32 21.75 -13.85
C ILE A 123 5.86 22.88 -14.76
N SER A 124 4.68 23.41 -14.48
CA SER A 124 4.09 24.51 -15.23
C SER A 124 3.73 25.67 -14.31
N ASN A 125 3.81 26.89 -14.84
CA ASN A 125 3.30 28.09 -14.17
C ASN A 125 2.20 28.73 -15.03
N SER A 126 1.15 29.28 -14.42
CA SER A 126 0.05 29.92 -15.14
C SER A 126 0.35 31.34 -15.68
N TYR A 127 1.51 31.95 -15.38
CA TYR A 127 1.83 33.31 -15.83
C TYR A 127 2.80 33.39 -17.03
N THR A 128 2.39 34.13 -18.08
CA THR A 128 3.08 34.26 -19.38
C THR A 128 3.96 35.51 -19.50
N ALA A 129 4.22 36.27 -18.43
CA ALA A 129 5.00 37.50 -18.54
C ALA A 129 5.93 37.76 -17.33
N GLY A 130 7.21 37.42 -17.48
CA GLY A 130 8.28 37.93 -16.61
C GLY A 130 8.85 36.87 -15.66
N SER A 131 10.16 36.70 -15.78
CA SER A 131 11.04 35.83 -14.99
C SER A 131 10.81 35.94 -13.48
N GLY A 132 10.14 34.95 -12.90
CA GLY A 132 10.21 34.67 -11.47
C GLY A 132 11.11 33.47 -11.26
N ASP A 133 12.04 33.58 -10.32
CA ASP A 133 12.89 32.46 -9.90
C ASP A 133 12.02 31.43 -9.18
N TRP A 134 12.10 30.17 -9.59
CA TRP A 134 11.40 29.04 -8.96
C TRP A 134 12.38 27.94 -8.55
N GLY A 135 12.01 27.05 -7.64
CA GLY A 135 12.92 26.06 -7.07
C GLY A 135 12.31 24.66 -7.06
N LEU A 136 13.06 23.64 -7.51
CA LEU A 136 12.73 22.22 -7.25
C LEU A 136 13.62 21.64 -6.14
N GLY A 137 13.03 21.25 -5.02
CA GLY A 137 13.70 20.52 -3.94
C GLY A 137 13.22 19.07 -3.86
N VAL A 138 14.16 18.13 -3.65
CA VAL A 138 13.88 16.75 -3.24
C VAL A 138 14.46 16.58 -1.85
N ALA A 139 13.63 16.19 -0.88
CA ALA A 139 14.04 15.97 0.51
C ALA A 139 13.40 14.68 1.05
N GLU A 140 14.16 13.92 1.84
CA GLU A 140 13.66 12.72 2.52
C GLU A 140 12.84 13.04 3.78
N ASP A 141 12.96 14.25 4.32
CA ASP A 141 12.18 14.72 5.46
C ASP A 141 12.45 16.22 5.61
N ILE A 142 11.44 17.09 5.43
CA ILE A 142 11.54 18.49 5.84
C ILE A 142 10.69 18.66 7.09
N GLY A 143 11.17 18.06 8.17
CA GLY A 143 10.81 18.48 9.51
C GLY A 143 11.43 19.86 9.79
N GLY A 144 10.59 20.89 9.86
CA GLY A 144 10.89 22.13 10.56
C GLY A 144 10.97 23.39 9.71
N ASP A 145 9.84 24.05 9.50
CA ASP A 145 9.58 25.31 10.21
C ASP A 145 8.06 25.59 10.24
N GLU A 146 7.55 25.84 11.43
CA GLU A 146 6.13 25.99 11.74
C GLU A 146 5.47 27.13 10.94
N LYS A 147 4.37 26.84 10.24
CA LYS A 147 3.08 27.58 10.26
C LYS A 147 2.12 27.13 9.14
N ASN A 148 1.28 26.14 9.42
CA ASN A 148 -0.17 26.30 9.28
C ASN A 148 -0.94 25.09 9.79
N SER A 149 -1.34 25.20 11.06
CA SER A 149 -2.42 24.46 11.66
C SER A 149 -3.77 25.04 11.21
N GLY A 150 -4.24 24.64 10.02
CA GLY A 150 -5.65 24.44 9.70
C GLY A 150 -5.86 22.93 9.55
N PRO A 151 -7.02 22.32 9.88
CA PRO A 151 -7.06 20.90 10.17
C PRO A 151 -6.64 20.11 8.93
N ALA A 152 -5.44 19.52 8.99
CA ALA A 152 -5.14 18.36 8.20
C ALA A 152 -6.33 17.41 8.40
N ALA A 153 -6.89 16.86 7.31
CA ALA A 153 -7.55 15.57 7.45
C ALA A 153 -6.54 14.71 8.23
N PRO A 154 -6.89 14.17 9.41
CA PRO A 154 -5.90 13.57 10.27
C PRO A 154 -5.27 12.41 9.50
N SER A 155 -4.06 12.61 8.98
CA SER A 155 -3.16 11.53 8.63
C SER A 155 -2.68 10.96 9.96
N VAL A 156 -3.55 10.19 10.61
CA VAL A 156 -3.12 9.33 11.71
C VAL A 156 -2.11 8.40 11.07
N SER A 157 -0.82 8.61 11.34
CA SER A 157 0.22 7.65 10.98
C SER A 157 0.08 6.51 11.97
N VAL A 158 -0.78 5.54 11.63
CA VAL A 158 -0.81 4.27 12.33
C VAL A 158 0.38 3.47 11.87
N THR A 159 1.12 2.92 12.84
CA THR A 159 2.26 2.05 12.60
C THR A 159 1.96 0.67 13.16
N MET A 160 2.07 -0.34 12.31
CA MET A 160 2.05 -1.75 12.70
C MET A 160 3.47 -2.25 12.94
N LYS A 161 3.64 -3.30 13.73
CA LYS A 161 4.96 -3.93 13.94
C LYS A 161 5.10 -5.16 13.07
N ARG A 162 6.03 -5.13 12.13
CA ARG A 162 6.32 -6.27 11.25
C ARG A 162 7.69 -6.84 11.58
N THR A 163 7.81 -8.16 11.63
CA THR A 163 9.10 -8.85 11.73
C THR A 163 9.31 -9.76 10.54
N VAL A 164 10.43 -9.60 9.84
CA VAL A 164 10.83 -10.46 8.72
C VAL A 164 12.28 -10.88 8.91
N GLY A 165 12.56 -12.18 8.82
CA GLY A 165 13.93 -12.69 8.99
C GLY A 165 14.57 -12.35 10.33
N GLY A 166 13.74 -12.15 11.38
CA GLY A 166 14.19 -11.78 12.73
C GLY A 166 14.45 -10.28 12.94
N VAL A 167 14.18 -9.43 11.95
CA VAL A 167 14.27 -7.97 12.06
C VAL A 167 12.87 -7.39 12.21
N THR A 168 12.63 -6.67 13.29
CA THR A 168 11.35 -5.98 13.56
C THR A 168 11.44 -4.51 13.13
N GLU A 169 10.44 -4.05 12.39
CA GLU A 169 10.28 -2.69 11.91
C GLU A 169 8.87 -2.15 12.20
N ASP A 170 8.78 -0.83 12.35
CA ASP A 170 7.48 -0.13 12.38
C ASP A 170 7.08 0.19 10.92
N VAL A 171 5.96 -0.38 10.48
CA VAL A 171 5.43 -0.19 9.12
C VAL A 171 4.30 0.83 9.18
N ARG A 172 4.47 1.93 8.46
CA ARG A 172 3.38 2.88 8.22
C ARG A 172 2.36 2.25 7.27
N VAL A 173 1.13 2.11 7.74
CA VAL A 173 0.04 1.53 6.95
C VAL A 173 -0.83 2.61 6.32
N ALA A 174 -1.39 2.30 5.16
CA ALA A 174 -2.30 3.19 4.45
C ALA A 174 -3.72 3.06 5.00
N ALA A 175 -4.52 4.12 4.87
CA ALA A 175 -5.94 4.03 5.14
C ALA A 175 -6.61 3.02 4.19
N TYR A 176 -7.61 2.31 4.68
CA TYR A 176 -8.41 1.40 3.87
C TYR A 176 -9.29 2.19 2.89
N ASP A 177 -9.11 1.95 1.60
CA ASP A 177 -9.88 2.55 0.49
C ASP A 177 -10.66 1.48 -0.31
N GLY A 178 -10.97 0.36 0.34
CA GLY A 178 -11.72 -0.73 -0.27
C GLY A 178 -13.24 -0.63 -0.02
N PRO A 179 -14.01 -1.58 -0.56
CA PRO A 179 -15.47 -1.53 -0.52
C PRO A 179 -16.07 -1.94 0.83
N VAL A 180 -15.29 -2.45 1.79
CA VAL A 180 -15.79 -2.91 3.10
C VAL A 180 -15.92 -1.72 4.06
N PRO A 181 -17.14 -1.29 4.41
CA PRO A 181 -17.30 -0.14 5.30
C PRO A 181 -16.83 -0.48 6.71
N GLY A 182 -16.20 0.50 7.37
CA GLY A 182 -15.80 0.38 8.77
C GLY A 182 -14.35 -0.06 8.97
N LEU A 183 -13.70 -0.66 7.96
CA LEU A 183 -12.25 -0.84 7.97
C LEU A 183 -11.55 0.51 7.85
N GLN A 184 -10.42 0.64 8.54
CA GLN A 184 -9.67 1.87 8.73
C GLN A 184 -8.28 1.79 8.10
N TRP A 185 -7.56 0.68 8.23
CA TRP A 185 -6.20 0.55 7.72
C TRP A 185 -6.01 -0.69 6.84
N THR A 186 -5.02 -0.62 5.96
CA THR A 186 -4.62 -1.73 5.08
C THR A 186 -3.16 -2.08 5.30
N PHE A 187 -2.90 -3.36 5.58
CA PHE A 187 -1.59 -3.97 5.49
C PHE A 187 -1.58 -5.05 4.40
N LEU A 188 -0.61 -4.96 3.50
CA LEU A 188 -0.32 -5.99 2.50
C LEU A 188 1.12 -6.48 2.73
N GLY A 189 1.26 -7.78 2.96
CA GLY A 189 2.54 -8.47 3.10
C GLY A 189 3.22 -8.73 1.76
N ASP A 190 4.09 -9.72 1.71
CA ASP A 190 4.73 -10.21 0.50
C ASP A 190 4.84 -11.74 0.47
N ALA A 191 5.95 -12.30 -0.02
CA ALA A 191 6.12 -13.75 -0.18
C ALA A 191 7.04 -14.36 0.89
N ARG A 192 7.40 -13.56 1.91
CA ARG A 192 8.30 -13.93 3.00
C ARG A 192 7.48 -14.26 4.23
N ASN A 193 8.06 -15.04 5.13
CA ASN A 193 7.46 -15.29 6.43
C ASN A 193 7.48 -14.01 7.29
N GLU A 194 6.31 -13.61 7.74
CA GLU A 194 6.05 -12.36 8.44
C GLU A 194 5.45 -12.62 9.82
N VAL A 195 5.87 -11.81 10.79
CA VAL A 195 5.13 -11.66 12.04
C VAL A 195 4.59 -10.24 12.11
N LEU A 196 3.27 -10.08 12.10
CA LEU A 196 2.60 -8.79 12.11
C LEU A 196 1.83 -8.59 13.42
N GLY A 197 2.05 -7.44 14.08
CA GLY A 197 1.13 -6.88 15.05
C GLY A 197 0.34 -5.75 14.42
N GLY A 198 -0.96 -5.96 14.26
CA GLY A 198 -1.91 -4.96 13.78
C GLY A 198 -2.13 -3.82 14.78
N SER A 199 -3.13 -2.99 14.51
CA SER A 199 -3.32 -1.71 15.19
C SER A 199 -4.41 -1.76 16.26
N ASP A 200 -4.79 -0.59 16.77
CA ASP A 200 -5.95 -0.44 17.65
C ASP A 200 -7.25 -0.11 16.88
N GLY A 201 -7.18 -0.06 15.53
CA GLY A 201 -8.29 0.23 14.64
C GLY A 201 -8.65 -0.97 13.77
N ASN A 202 -9.79 -0.88 13.09
CA ASN A 202 -10.30 -1.96 12.24
C ASN A 202 -9.40 -2.16 11.02
N ASP A 203 -8.71 -3.29 10.92
CA ASP A 203 -7.63 -3.51 9.96
C ASP A 203 -8.03 -4.50 8.86
N PHE A 204 -7.65 -4.20 7.62
CA PHE A 204 -7.54 -5.19 6.55
C PHE A 204 -6.10 -5.67 6.46
N ILE A 205 -5.85 -6.91 6.84
CA ILE A 205 -4.53 -7.54 6.83
C ILE A 205 -4.54 -8.66 5.79
N ASN A 206 -3.68 -8.56 4.78
CA ASN A 206 -3.41 -9.65 3.85
C ASN A 206 -1.91 -9.95 3.81
N LEU A 207 -1.48 -11.12 4.29
CA LEU A 207 -0.08 -11.51 4.38
C LEU A 207 0.47 -12.12 3.09
N LEU A 208 -0.39 -12.39 2.10
CA LEU A 208 -0.10 -12.93 0.78
C LEU A 208 0.54 -14.32 0.78
N GLY A 209 1.84 -14.46 1.02
CA GLY A 209 2.47 -15.77 1.01
C GLY A 209 3.66 -15.89 1.92
N GLY A 210 3.91 -17.11 2.36
CA GLY A 210 4.86 -17.36 3.43
C GLY A 210 4.20 -18.24 4.47
N ASP A 211 4.94 -18.56 5.52
CA ASP A 211 4.36 -19.10 6.75
C ASP A 211 4.31 -17.96 7.77
N ASP A 212 3.13 -17.36 7.93
CA ASP A 212 2.99 -16.08 8.60
C ASP A 212 2.35 -16.20 9.99
N ALA A 213 2.51 -15.15 10.79
CA ALA A 213 1.81 -14.98 12.05
C ALA A 213 1.29 -13.54 12.15
N ALA A 214 -0.01 -13.36 12.41
CA ALA A 214 -0.59 -12.03 12.56
C ALA A 214 -1.56 -11.97 13.74
N THR A 215 -1.57 -10.81 14.40
CA THR A 215 -2.68 -10.38 15.25
C THR A 215 -3.33 -9.15 14.63
N GLY A 216 -4.67 -9.12 14.58
CA GLY A 216 -5.45 -7.95 14.15
C GLY A 216 -5.29 -6.80 15.14
N GLY A 217 -5.39 -7.11 16.43
CA GLY A 217 -5.13 -6.17 17.50
C GLY A 217 -6.43 -5.81 18.20
N ALA A 218 -6.80 -4.54 18.21
CA ALA A 218 -8.15 -4.14 18.61
C ALA A 218 -8.90 -3.56 17.42
N GLY A 219 -10.21 -3.73 17.39
CA GLY A 219 -11.03 -3.36 16.24
C GLY A 219 -11.73 -4.56 15.64
N ASP A 220 -12.64 -4.32 14.71
CA ASP A 220 -13.27 -5.37 13.92
C ASP A 220 -12.39 -5.63 12.67
N ASP A 221 -11.54 -6.64 12.74
CA ASP A 221 -10.46 -6.87 11.77
C ASP A 221 -10.83 -7.92 10.71
N VAL A 222 -10.18 -7.82 9.54
CA VAL A 222 -10.22 -8.84 8.48
C VAL A 222 -8.81 -9.35 8.23
N LEU A 223 -8.58 -10.62 8.57
CA LEU A 223 -7.28 -11.28 8.47
C LEU A 223 -7.28 -12.34 7.37
N ASP A 224 -6.50 -12.11 6.32
CA ASP A 224 -6.15 -13.08 5.29
C ASP A 224 -4.68 -13.47 5.45
N GLY A 225 -4.45 -14.71 5.90
CA GLY A 225 -3.10 -15.26 5.99
C GLY A 225 -2.48 -15.55 4.63
N GLY A 226 -3.29 -15.62 3.57
CA GLY A 226 -2.84 -15.98 2.24
C GLY A 226 -2.44 -17.46 2.10
N SER A 227 -1.43 -17.71 1.28
CA SER A 227 -0.86 -19.04 1.06
C SER A 227 0.04 -19.49 2.21
N GLY A 228 0.43 -20.77 2.23
CA GLY A 228 1.32 -21.32 3.27
C GLY A 228 0.62 -21.61 4.60
N SER A 229 1.40 -21.70 5.68
CA SER A 229 0.96 -22.10 7.02
C SER A 229 0.94 -20.93 7.99
N ASN A 230 -0.26 -20.43 8.29
CA ASN A 230 -0.48 -19.16 8.95
C ASN A 230 -1.04 -19.30 10.36
N TRP A 231 -0.67 -18.37 11.24
CA TRP A 231 -1.13 -18.24 12.62
C TRP A 231 -1.88 -16.92 12.78
N LEU A 232 -3.19 -16.99 13.02
CA LEU A 232 -4.05 -15.81 13.06
C LEU A 232 -4.67 -15.66 14.45
N VAL A 233 -4.61 -14.44 14.96
CA VAL A 233 -5.22 -13.99 16.21
C VAL A 233 -6.09 -12.79 15.83
N GLY A 234 -7.39 -12.84 16.03
CA GLY A 234 -8.25 -11.69 15.79
C GLY A 234 -7.89 -10.56 16.75
N GLY A 235 -7.91 -10.89 18.04
CA GLY A 235 -7.70 -9.95 19.12
C GLY A 235 -9.04 -9.49 19.70
N ALA A 236 -9.17 -8.18 19.92
CA ALA A 236 -10.36 -7.62 20.56
C ALA A 236 -11.30 -6.99 19.51
N GLY A 237 -12.43 -7.62 19.26
CA GLY A 237 -13.46 -7.07 18.38
C GLY A 237 -14.33 -8.17 17.81
N LYS A 238 -14.86 -7.94 16.61
CA LYS A 238 -15.53 -8.97 15.82
C LYS A 238 -14.75 -9.21 14.54
N ASP A 239 -13.91 -10.22 14.60
CA ASP A 239 -12.95 -10.45 13.54
C ASP A 239 -13.48 -11.43 12.48
N THR A 240 -12.92 -11.29 11.27
CA THR A 240 -13.17 -12.18 10.15
C THR A 240 -11.86 -12.76 9.63
N PHE A 241 -11.74 -14.08 9.69
CA PHE A 241 -10.61 -14.82 9.16
C PHE A 241 -10.93 -15.30 7.74
N PHE A 242 -10.03 -15.10 6.81
CA PHE A 242 -10.21 -15.41 5.40
C PHE A 242 -9.14 -16.39 4.93
N VAL A 243 -9.57 -17.40 4.19
CA VAL A 243 -8.71 -18.36 3.51
C VAL A 243 -9.13 -18.45 2.04
N ASP A 244 -8.22 -18.10 1.12
CA ASP A 244 -8.43 -18.29 -0.31
C ASP A 244 -7.95 -19.66 -0.79
N GLY A 245 -8.87 -20.60 -0.94
CA GLY A 245 -8.56 -21.91 -1.52
C GLY A 245 -8.54 -21.91 -3.06
N ARG A 246 -8.82 -20.79 -3.74
CA ARG A 246 -8.91 -20.73 -5.21
C ARG A 246 -7.54 -20.62 -5.89
N GLY A 247 -6.48 -20.31 -5.14
CA GLY A 247 -5.13 -20.13 -5.66
C GLY A 247 -4.46 -21.41 -6.17
N GLY A 248 -5.01 -22.59 -5.88
CA GLY A 248 -4.42 -23.89 -6.26
C GLY A 248 -3.13 -24.24 -5.52
N VAL A 249 -2.79 -23.47 -4.48
CA VAL A 249 -1.70 -23.72 -3.55
C VAL A 249 -2.31 -24.17 -2.24
N THR A 250 -1.73 -25.20 -1.62
CA THR A 250 -2.20 -25.66 -0.31
C THR A 250 -2.03 -24.56 0.74
N THR A 251 -3.08 -24.24 1.47
CA THR A 251 -3.08 -23.26 2.56
C THR A 251 -3.51 -23.91 3.87
N TRP A 252 -2.90 -23.47 4.98
CA TRP A 252 -3.27 -23.88 6.32
C TRP A 252 -3.34 -22.64 7.20
N SER A 253 -4.49 -22.38 7.85
CA SER A 253 -4.59 -21.29 8.83
C SER A 253 -4.99 -21.82 10.21
N THR A 254 -4.21 -21.48 11.23
CA THR A 254 -4.53 -21.75 12.63
C THR A 254 -5.08 -20.48 13.26
N VAL A 255 -6.38 -20.46 13.51
CA VAL A 255 -7.07 -19.37 14.22
C VAL A 255 -7.06 -19.71 15.70
N THR A 256 -6.45 -18.83 16.50
CA THR A 256 -6.14 -19.16 17.91
C THR A 256 -7.21 -18.72 18.92
N ASP A 257 -8.07 -17.78 18.54
CA ASP A 257 -8.97 -17.10 19.46
C ASP A 257 -10.42 -16.98 18.96
N LEU A 258 -10.81 -17.65 17.87
CA LEU A 258 -12.15 -17.54 17.28
C LEU A 258 -13.28 -17.53 18.34
N GLU A 259 -14.03 -16.44 18.42
CA GLU A 259 -15.11 -16.25 19.38
C GLU A 259 -16.51 -16.32 18.75
N ARG A 260 -17.55 -16.35 19.59
CA ARG A 260 -18.93 -16.33 19.11
C ARG A 260 -19.27 -14.93 18.56
N GLY A 261 -19.67 -14.87 17.30
CA GLY A 261 -19.97 -13.62 16.60
C GLY A 261 -18.93 -13.27 15.54
N GLU A 262 -17.81 -13.99 15.53
CA GLU A 262 -16.77 -13.93 14.52
C GLU A 262 -17.00 -14.96 13.43
N LEU A 263 -16.30 -14.78 12.30
CA LEU A 263 -16.44 -15.64 11.14
C LEU A 263 -15.09 -16.08 10.63
N SER A 264 -15.02 -17.34 10.20
CA SER A 264 -13.89 -17.87 9.47
C SER A 264 -14.37 -18.40 8.12
N THR A 265 -13.86 -17.89 7.01
CA THR A 265 -14.34 -18.22 5.67
C THR A 265 -13.28 -18.92 4.84
N LEU A 266 -13.69 -19.96 4.10
CA LEU A 266 -12.87 -20.66 3.12
C LEU A 266 -13.51 -20.53 1.75
N TRP A 267 -12.80 -19.85 0.85
CA TRP A 267 -13.27 -19.51 -0.49
C TRP A 267 -12.84 -20.52 -1.53
N GLY A 268 -13.71 -20.72 -2.52
CA GLY A 268 -13.54 -21.71 -3.57
C GLY A 268 -14.34 -23.00 -3.35
N TYR A 269 -14.99 -23.16 -2.20
CA TYR A 269 -15.86 -24.30 -1.91
C TYR A 269 -16.98 -24.45 -2.94
N LYS A 270 -17.17 -25.65 -3.48
CA LYS A 270 -18.16 -25.98 -4.51
C LYS A 270 -19.07 -27.08 -4.01
N GLU A 271 -20.35 -26.76 -3.82
CA GLU A 271 -21.34 -27.73 -3.37
C GLU A 271 -21.43 -28.93 -4.34
N GLY A 272 -21.43 -30.15 -3.79
CA GLY A 272 -21.45 -31.40 -4.56
C GLY A 272 -20.11 -31.81 -5.19
N VAL A 273 -19.09 -30.96 -5.13
CA VAL A 273 -17.72 -31.27 -5.61
C VAL A 273 -16.76 -31.35 -4.43
N SER A 274 -16.69 -30.28 -3.64
CA SER A 274 -15.78 -30.18 -2.51
C SER A 274 -16.15 -31.12 -1.38
N LYS A 275 -15.16 -31.59 -0.62
CA LYS A 275 -15.35 -32.46 0.54
C LYS A 275 -14.69 -31.84 1.77
N LEU A 276 -15.47 -31.76 2.85
CA LEU A 276 -14.96 -31.39 4.17
C LEU A 276 -14.73 -32.66 5.00
N SER A 277 -13.58 -32.72 5.66
CA SER A 277 -13.30 -33.70 6.72
C SER A 277 -12.85 -32.98 7.98
N TRP A 278 -13.16 -33.54 9.14
CA TRP A 278 -12.87 -32.94 10.44
C TRP A 278 -11.99 -33.85 11.28
N GLU A 279 -11.06 -33.24 12.01
CA GLU A 279 -10.22 -33.84 13.02
C GLU A 279 -10.46 -33.12 14.36
N GLU A 280 -10.63 -33.90 15.44
CA GLU A 280 -11.01 -33.32 16.75
C GLU A 280 -9.88 -32.61 17.50
N ILE A 281 -8.63 -33.04 17.29
CA ILE A 281 -7.46 -32.51 17.99
C ILE A 281 -6.32 -32.36 16.97
N GLY A 282 -6.63 -31.73 15.84
CA GLY A 282 -5.64 -31.42 14.81
C GLY A 282 -4.78 -30.23 15.23
N GLY A 283 -3.87 -29.79 14.36
CA GLY A 283 -3.00 -28.63 14.60
C GLY A 283 -1.72 -28.93 15.39
N ALA A 284 -0.94 -27.86 15.66
CA ALA A 284 0.33 -27.98 16.34
C ALA A 284 0.17 -28.11 17.87
N SER A 285 1.15 -28.75 18.51
CA SER A 285 1.17 -28.97 19.96
C SER A 285 1.00 -27.66 20.74
N GLY A 286 0.04 -27.64 21.68
CA GLY A 286 -0.29 -26.45 22.48
C GLY A 286 -1.34 -25.53 21.83
N TYR A 287 -1.64 -25.74 20.54
CA TYR A 287 -2.66 -25.02 19.81
C TYR A 287 -3.65 -25.95 19.09
N ASN A 288 -3.77 -27.18 19.60
CA ASN A 288 -4.68 -28.16 19.03
C ASN A 288 -6.14 -27.74 19.16
N GLY A 289 -6.97 -28.22 18.24
CA GLY A 289 -8.42 -28.03 18.30
C GLY A 289 -9.13 -28.64 17.10
N ALA A 290 -10.34 -28.17 16.85
CA ALA A 290 -11.15 -28.57 15.71
C ALA A 290 -10.43 -28.17 14.42
N THR A 291 -10.03 -29.15 13.63
CA THR A 291 -9.36 -28.92 12.35
C THR A 291 -10.26 -29.40 11.23
N VAL A 292 -10.58 -28.50 10.30
CA VAL A 292 -11.26 -28.83 9.05
C VAL A 292 -10.25 -28.90 7.92
N HIS A 293 -10.37 -29.94 7.10
CA HIS A 293 -9.69 -30.05 5.82
C HIS A 293 -10.71 -29.97 4.70
N CYS A 294 -10.37 -29.25 3.65
CA CYS A 294 -11.17 -29.12 2.45
C CYS A 294 -10.38 -29.62 1.24
N ASP A 295 -10.92 -30.65 0.59
CA ASP A 295 -10.62 -31.03 -0.79
C ASP A 295 -11.58 -30.22 -1.66
N ILE A 296 -11.12 -29.09 -2.20
CA ILE A 296 -11.93 -28.09 -2.89
C ILE A 296 -12.34 -28.59 -4.27
N ASP A 297 -11.42 -29.21 -5.00
CA ASP A 297 -11.68 -29.68 -6.38
C ASP A 297 -12.22 -31.12 -6.45
N GLY A 298 -12.25 -31.83 -5.32
CA GLY A 298 -12.79 -33.18 -5.19
C GLY A 298 -11.81 -34.27 -5.64
N ASN A 299 -10.53 -33.94 -5.88
CA ASN A 299 -9.51 -34.84 -6.41
C ASN A 299 -8.96 -35.83 -5.36
N GLY A 300 -9.33 -35.67 -4.09
CA GLY A 300 -8.90 -36.51 -2.97
C GLY A 300 -7.64 -36.04 -2.24
N THR A 301 -7.06 -34.91 -2.65
CA THR A 301 -5.99 -34.19 -1.94
C THR A 301 -6.56 -32.99 -1.19
N ILE A 302 -5.90 -32.58 -0.11
CA ILE A 302 -6.36 -31.47 0.71
C ILE A 302 -5.79 -30.17 0.11
N ASP A 303 -6.68 -29.25 -0.24
CA ASP A 303 -6.33 -27.94 -0.80
C ASP A 303 -6.23 -26.87 0.28
N ALA A 304 -7.09 -26.92 1.30
CA ALA A 304 -7.10 -25.93 2.36
C ALA A 304 -7.42 -26.57 3.71
N SER A 305 -6.78 -26.09 4.77
CA SER A 305 -7.04 -26.53 6.13
C SER A 305 -7.18 -25.35 7.06
N MET A 306 -8.06 -25.49 8.06
CA MET A 306 -8.19 -24.51 9.13
C MET A 306 -8.23 -25.22 10.48
N THR A 307 -7.45 -24.73 11.44
CA THR A 307 -7.48 -25.21 12.83
C THR A 307 -8.05 -24.11 13.72
N PHE A 308 -9.08 -24.44 14.49
CA PHE A 308 -9.68 -23.56 15.48
C PHE A 308 -9.20 -23.98 16.87
N SER A 309 -8.16 -23.30 17.35
CA SER A 309 -7.45 -23.70 18.56
C SER A 309 -8.36 -23.73 19.78
N GLY A 310 -8.24 -24.78 20.60
CA GLY A 310 -9.03 -24.95 21.81
C GLY A 310 -10.52 -25.23 21.59
N LYS A 311 -11.01 -25.29 20.33
CA LYS A 311 -12.38 -25.69 20.01
C LYS A 311 -12.47 -27.19 19.78
N THR A 312 -13.65 -27.76 20.00
CA THR A 312 -14.00 -29.11 19.54
C THR A 312 -14.83 -29.02 18.26
N VAL A 313 -14.81 -30.05 17.42
CA VAL A 313 -15.61 -30.13 16.19
C VAL A 313 -17.09 -29.95 16.52
N GLY A 314 -17.56 -30.53 17.62
CA GLY A 314 -18.94 -30.35 18.10
C GLY A 314 -19.31 -28.92 18.52
N ALA A 315 -18.33 -28.05 18.76
CA ALA A 315 -18.56 -26.62 19.05
C ALA A 315 -18.58 -25.75 17.78
N MET A 316 -18.21 -26.32 16.62
CA MET A 316 -18.17 -25.62 15.34
C MET A 316 -19.46 -25.86 14.55
N THR A 317 -19.97 -24.79 13.95
CA THR A 317 -21.04 -24.84 12.95
C THR A 317 -20.50 -24.27 11.64
N PHE A 318 -21.08 -24.70 10.52
CA PHE A 318 -20.75 -24.14 9.23
C PHE A 318 -21.99 -23.92 8.35
N SER A 319 -21.86 -22.99 7.42
CA SER A 319 -22.85 -22.72 6.38
C SER A 319 -22.15 -22.39 5.07
N THR A 320 -22.75 -22.75 3.95
CA THR A 320 -22.24 -22.39 2.62
C THR A 320 -22.89 -21.12 2.11
N GLY A 321 -22.18 -20.40 1.25
CA GLY A 321 -22.68 -19.21 0.59
C GLY A 321 -22.13 -19.06 -0.83
N THR A 322 -22.86 -18.30 -1.65
CA THR A 322 -22.47 -17.97 -3.02
C THR A 322 -22.73 -16.48 -3.26
N THR A 323 -21.75 -15.79 -3.83
CA THR A 323 -21.82 -14.38 -4.19
C THR A 323 -22.49 -14.19 -5.56
N ALA A 324 -22.83 -12.94 -5.89
CA ALA A 324 -23.52 -12.61 -7.15
C ALA A 324 -22.71 -12.94 -8.42
N ASP A 325 -21.38 -12.96 -8.31
CA ASP A 325 -20.42 -13.37 -9.35
C ASP A 325 -20.11 -14.88 -9.32
N ALA A 326 -20.94 -15.67 -8.62
CA ALA A 326 -20.86 -17.12 -8.50
C ALA A 326 -19.60 -17.66 -7.79
N ASN A 327 -18.84 -16.81 -7.09
CA ASN A 327 -17.84 -17.28 -6.15
C ASN A 327 -18.54 -17.89 -4.93
N SER A 328 -18.08 -19.06 -4.50
CA SER A 328 -18.70 -19.80 -3.39
C SER A 328 -17.70 -20.03 -2.27
N TYR A 329 -18.22 -20.11 -1.05
CA TYR A 329 -17.45 -20.26 0.17
C TYR A 329 -18.19 -21.14 1.18
N VAL A 330 -17.44 -21.61 2.17
CA VAL A 330 -17.98 -22.13 3.43
C VAL A 330 -17.52 -21.24 4.57
N ALA A 331 -18.44 -20.87 5.44
CA ALA A 331 -18.18 -20.11 6.65
C ALA A 331 -18.28 -21.02 7.86
N PHE A 332 -17.32 -20.92 8.76
CA PHE A 332 -17.22 -21.61 10.04
C PHE A 332 -17.36 -20.60 11.18
N PHE A 333 -18.07 -20.98 12.22
CA PHE A 333 -18.30 -20.14 13.39
C PHE A 333 -18.62 -21.00 14.61
N GLN A 334 -18.42 -20.44 15.79
CA GLN A 334 -18.77 -21.11 17.04
C GLN A 334 -20.29 -21.13 17.25
N ALA A 335 -20.83 -22.29 17.59
CA ALA A 335 -22.26 -22.48 17.94
C ALA A 335 -22.70 -21.69 19.17
#